data_AF-A0AA94VBD9-F1
#
_entry.id   AF-A0AA94VBD9-F1
#
_cell.length_a   1.000
_cell.length_b   1.000
_cell.length_c   1.000
_cell.angle_alpha   90.00
_cell.angle_beta   90.00
_cell.angle_gamma   90.00
#
_symmetry.space_group_name_H-M   'P 1'
#
loop_
_entity.id
_entity.type
_entity.pdbx_description
1 polymer ?
#
loop_
_entity_poly.entity_id
_entity_poly.type
_entity_poly.pdbx_seq_one_letter_code
_entity_poly.pdbx_strand_id
1 'polypeptide(L)'
;MTRILAPACVILMASSSFSFAIECETDPAKFAFTSDTPSTFNIGEKQDVDRAYAGLAAVLGPLDSYTKTRIFYSKGYEDIRDYDCREEKCRAMEVLEGLQQCGAGGMAKKDACYPLAVVYKQKLYCLLYPGQQNFDPSKPFVPYVPFKYGQAEQ
;
A
#
# COMPACT_ATOMS: atom_id res chain seq x y z
N MET A 1 48.79 -31.75 35.37
CA MET A 1 47.86 -31.62 34.23
C MET A 1 46.63 -30.87 34.70
N THR A 2 46.55 -29.57 34.43
CA THR A 2 45.44 -28.71 34.89
C THR A 2 44.58 -28.39 33.67
N ARG A 3 43.36 -28.93 33.62
CA ARG A 3 42.42 -28.70 32.52
C ARG A 3 41.65 -27.41 32.78
N ILE A 4 41.76 -26.46 31.86
CA ILE A 4 41.02 -25.20 31.83
C ILE A 4 39.65 -25.51 31.20
N LEU A 5 38.56 -25.28 31.93
CA LEU A 5 37.21 -25.23 31.38
C LEU A 5 36.96 -23.82 30.81
N ALA A 6 36.70 -23.73 29.51
CA ALA A 6 36.19 -22.53 28.87
C ALA A 6 34.64 -22.54 28.91
N PRO A 7 33.97 -21.43 29.27
CA PRO A 7 32.52 -21.34 29.20
C PRO A 7 32.10 -20.92 27.78
N ALA A 8 31.36 -21.78 27.08
CA ALA A 8 30.72 -21.42 25.83
C ALA A 8 29.45 -20.60 26.13
N CYS A 9 29.55 -19.28 26.02
CA CYS A 9 28.41 -18.38 26.09
C CYS A 9 27.71 -18.39 24.72
N VAL A 10 26.65 -19.19 24.58
CA VAL A 10 25.82 -19.22 23.37
C VAL A 10 24.87 -18.02 23.42
N ILE A 11 25.20 -16.97 22.67
CA ILE A 11 24.28 -15.84 22.43
C ILE A 11 23.26 -16.32 21.38
N LEU A 12 22.09 -16.76 21.85
CA LEU A 12 20.92 -16.93 20.97
C LEU A 12 20.44 -15.53 20.55
N MET A 13 20.85 -15.08 19.36
CA MET A 13 20.17 -13.99 18.68
C MET A 13 18.81 -14.50 18.22
N ALA A 14 17.76 -14.19 18.98
CA ALA A 14 16.40 -14.38 18.54
C ALA A 14 16.10 -13.35 17.44
N SER A 15 16.15 -13.79 16.18
CA SER A 15 15.66 -13.04 15.03
C SER A 15 14.13 -12.99 15.11
N SER A 16 13.59 -12.03 15.86
CA SER A 16 12.15 -11.77 15.88
C SER A 16 11.75 -11.16 14.53
N SER A 17 11.37 -11.99 13.57
CA SER A 17 10.66 -11.55 12.38
C SER A 17 9.30 -11.03 12.82
N PHE A 18 9.20 -9.72 13.06
CA PHE A 18 7.91 -9.08 13.30
C PHE A 18 7.11 -9.13 12.00
N SER A 19 6.21 -10.12 11.91
CA SER A 19 5.22 -10.17 10.85
C SER A 19 4.16 -9.13 11.16
N PHE A 20 4.28 -7.94 10.56
CA PHE A 20 3.29 -6.88 10.69
C PHE A 20 2.18 -7.16 9.68
N ALA A 21 0.99 -7.51 10.18
CA ALA A 21 -0.20 -7.58 9.34
C ALA A 21 -0.52 -6.16 8.83
N ILE A 22 -0.40 -5.96 7.51
CA ILE A 22 -0.74 -4.69 6.88
C ILE A 22 -2.27 -4.56 6.88
N GLU A 23 -2.79 -3.68 7.72
CA GLU A 23 -4.19 -3.29 7.70
C GLU A 23 -4.35 -2.00 6.87
N CYS A 24 -5.42 -1.95 6.08
CA CYS A 24 -5.70 -0.80 5.23
C CYS A 24 -7.14 -0.32 5.43
N GLU A 25 -7.31 0.96 5.71
CA GLU A 25 -8.61 1.61 5.78
C GLU A 25 -9.21 1.73 4.38
N THR A 26 -10.40 1.16 4.19
CA THR A 26 -11.11 1.12 2.90
C THR A 26 -12.39 1.95 2.89
N ASP A 27 -12.83 2.48 4.03
CA ASP A 27 -14.01 3.33 4.15
C ASP A 27 -13.63 4.79 3.84
N PRO A 28 -14.10 5.37 2.72
CA PRO A 28 -13.77 6.75 2.35
C PRO A 28 -14.22 7.76 3.41
N ALA A 29 -15.27 7.46 4.19
CA ALA A 29 -15.73 8.35 5.26
C ALA A 29 -14.72 8.48 6.41
N LYS A 30 -13.76 7.56 6.50
CA LYS A 30 -12.69 7.56 7.51
C LYS A 30 -11.36 8.09 6.98
N PHE A 31 -11.30 8.51 5.71
CA PHE A 31 -10.06 9.00 5.10
C PHE A 31 -9.69 10.36 5.69
N ALA A 32 -8.69 10.36 6.58
CA ALA A 32 -8.26 11.55 7.30
C ALA A 32 -7.06 12.25 6.64
N PHE A 33 -6.46 11.64 5.61
CA PHE A 33 -5.25 12.12 4.93
C PHE A 33 -5.49 13.35 4.04
N THR A 34 -6.74 13.68 3.75
CA THR A 34 -7.13 14.85 2.94
C THR A 34 -8.21 15.68 3.67
N SER A 35 -8.34 16.93 3.27
CA SER A 35 -9.46 17.83 3.65
C SER A 35 -10.50 17.97 2.52
N ASP A 36 -10.18 17.46 1.34
CA ASP A 36 -11.05 17.46 0.17
C ASP A 36 -11.96 16.21 0.18
N THR A 37 -12.94 16.11 -0.72
CA THR A 37 -13.76 14.91 -0.86
C THR A 37 -12.86 13.71 -1.20
N PRO A 38 -12.73 12.71 -0.32
CA PRO A 38 -11.87 11.56 -0.57
C PRO A 38 -12.37 10.77 -1.77
N SER A 39 -11.47 10.41 -2.67
CA SER A 39 -11.79 9.67 -3.89
C SER A 39 -11.23 8.25 -3.83
N THR A 40 -12.06 7.29 -4.25
CA THR A 40 -11.63 5.93 -4.56
C THR A 40 -11.65 5.72 -6.07
N PHE A 41 -10.77 4.85 -6.54
CA PHE A 41 -10.57 4.56 -7.96
C PHE A 41 -11.01 3.13 -8.22
N ASN A 42 -12.09 2.94 -8.98
CA ASN A 42 -12.69 1.63 -9.26
C ASN A 42 -12.33 1.20 -10.68
N ILE A 43 -11.09 0.77 -10.91
CA ILE A 43 -10.51 0.52 -12.24
C ILE A 43 -9.67 -0.76 -12.19
N GLY A 44 -9.63 -1.47 -13.33
CA GLY A 44 -8.82 -2.66 -13.52
C GLY A 44 -9.51 -3.94 -13.06
N GLU A 45 -8.91 -5.07 -13.41
CA GLU A 45 -9.34 -6.39 -12.95
C GLU A 45 -8.92 -6.61 -11.50
N LYS A 46 -9.67 -7.45 -10.76
CA LYS A 46 -9.29 -7.83 -9.39
C LYS A 46 -7.85 -8.36 -9.30
N GLN A 47 -7.41 -9.18 -10.24
CA GLN A 47 -6.04 -9.71 -10.25
C GLN A 47 -4.98 -8.63 -10.45
N ASP A 48 -5.25 -7.62 -11.27
CA ASP A 48 -4.35 -6.49 -11.50
C ASP A 48 -4.26 -5.62 -10.23
N VAL A 49 -5.40 -5.36 -9.57
CA VAL A 49 -5.43 -4.60 -8.31
C VAL A 49 -4.74 -5.38 -7.18
N ASP A 50 -4.97 -6.68 -7.07
CA ASP A 50 -4.28 -7.53 -6.08
C ASP A 50 -2.75 -7.52 -6.29
N ARG A 51 -2.29 -7.57 -7.55
CA ARG A 51 -0.86 -7.46 -7.89
C ARG A 51 -0.27 -6.12 -7.47
N ALA A 52 -0.99 -5.02 -7.69
CA ALA A 52 -0.55 -3.70 -7.26
C ALA A 52 -0.39 -3.61 -5.74
N TYR A 53 -1.34 -4.16 -4.96
CA TYR A 53 -1.23 -4.20 -3.51
C TYR A 53 -0.12 -5.14 -3.02
N ALA A 54 0.12 -6.28 -3.69
CA ALA A 54 1.28 -7.12 -3.38
C ALA A 54 2.60 -6.38 -3.63
N GLY A 55 2.70 -5.63 -4.74
CA GLY A 55 3.84 -4.75 -5.02
C GLY A 55 4.03 -3.69 -3.94
N LEU A 56 2.94 -3.08 -3.45
CA LEU A 56 3.00 -2.14 -2.33
C LEU A 56 3.51 -2.80 -1.06
N ALA A 57 3.00 -3.98 -0.69
CA ALA A 57 3.44 -4.69 0.52
C ALA A 57 4.94 -4.99 0.49
N ALA A 58 5.52 -5.26 -0.68
CA ALA A 58 6.94 -5.53 -0.84
C ALA A 58 7.84 -4.30 -0.61
N VAL A 59 7.31 -3.07 -0.79
CA VAL A 59 8.08 -1.81 -0.64
C VAL A 59 7.66 -0.97 0.55
N LEU A 60 6.55 -1.34 1.20
CA LEU A 60 6.02 -0.62 2.36
C LEU A 60 6.93 -0.87 3.56
N GLY A 61 7.51 0.20 4.10
CA GLY A 61 8.22 0.17 5.36
C GLY A 61 7.27 0.18 6.57
N PRO A 62 7.81 0.14 7.79
CA PRO A 62 7.03 0.35 9.00
C PRO A 62 6.23 1.66 8.93
N LEU A 63 4.93 1.64 9.24
CA LEU A 63 4.05 2.81 9.07
C LEU A 63 4.47 4.01 9.93
N ASP A 64 5.18 3.78 11.03
CA ASP A 64 5.74 4.79 11.93
C ASP A 64 7.01 5.46 11.39
N SER A 65 7.65 4.90 10.36
CA SER A 65 8.81 5.50 9.70
C SER A 65 8.46 6.67 8.78
N TYR A 66 7.19 6.78 8.37
CA TYR A 66 6.72 7.83 7.47
C TYR A 66 6.42 9.13 8.25
N THR A 67 7.36 10.08 8.18
CA THR A 67 7.24 11.40 8.85
C THR A 67 6.40 12.41 8.06
N LYS A 68 6.17 12.14 6.77
CA LYS A 68 5.29 12.90 5.88
C LYS A 68 4.16 12.02 5.38
N THR A 69 3.07 12.67 4.98
CA THR A 69 2.01 11.98 4.25
C THR A 69 2.51 11.60 2.88
N ARG A 70 2.42 10.33 2.55
CA ARG A 70 2.94 9.77 1.31
C ARG A 70 1.84 9.07 0.54
N ILE A 71 1.69 9.43 -0.72
CA ILE A 71 0.80 8.75 -1.66
C ILE A 71 1.63 7.76 -2.45
N PHE A 72 1.11 6.54 -2.59
CA PHE A 72 1.63 5.51 -3.45
C PHE A 72 0.76 5.39 -4.69
N TYR A 73 1.41 5.24 -5.84
CA TYR A 73 0.81 5.02 -7.14
C TYR A 73 1.29 3.69 -7.69
N SER A 74 0.38 3.00 -8.37
CA SER A 74 0.67 1.81 -9.15
C SER A 74 0.88 2.21 -10.60
N LYS A 75 2.04 1.92 -11.18
CA LYS A 75 2.36 2.09 -12.60
C LYS A 75 2.27 0.73 -13.29
N GLY A 76 1.29 0.60 -14.19
CA GLY A 76 1.04 -0.64 -14.92
C GLY A 76 0.62 -1.84 -14.06
N TYR A 77 0.25 -1.65 -12.79
CA TYR A 77 -0.02 -2.72 -11.81
C TYR A 77 1.20 -3.53 -11.36
N GLU A 78 2.41 -3.08 -11.69
CA GLU A 78 3.66 -3.82 -11.43
C GLU A 78 4.67 -2.96 -10.66
N ASP A 79 4.80 -1.69 -11.05
CA ASP A 79 5.73 -0.75 -10.45
C ASP A 79 5.04 0.11 -9.39
N ILE A 80 5.70 0.34 -8.25
CA ILE A 80 5.23 1.28 -7.23
C ILE A 80 6.03 2.58 -7.34
N ARG A 81 5.31 3.70 -7.37
CA ARG A 81 5.86 5.05 -7.33
C ARG A 81 5.26 5.77 -6.13
N ASP A 82 5.96 6.74 -5.58
CA ASP A 82 5.48 7.50 -4.44
C ASP A 82 5.67 9.01 -4.61
N TYR A 83 4.88 9.76 -3.86
CA TYR A 83 4.95 11.21 -3.78
C TYR A 83 4.72 11.64 -2.33
N ASP A 84 5.63 12.44 -1.79
CA ASP A 84 5.48 13.07 -0.49
C ASP A 84 4.67 14.37 -0.61
N CYS A 85 3.56 14.45 0.12
CA CYS A 85 2.80 15.68 0.23
C CYS A 85 3.59 16.73 1.00
N ARG A 86 3.42 17.99 0.59
CA ARG A 86 4.17 19.14 1.11
C ARG A 86 3.68 19.55 2.49
N GLU A 87 2.40 19.32 2.76
CA GLU A 87 1.74 19.59 4.02
C GLU A 87 1.41 18.30 4.78
N GLU A 88 0.90 18.43 6.00
CA GLU A 88 0.46 17.30 6.82
C GLU A 88 -0.65 16.49 6.14
N LYS A 89 -1.55 17.12 5.40
CA LYS A 89 -2.58 16.44 4.60
C LYS A 89 -2.30 16.64 3.12
N CYS A 90 -2.60 15.64 2.31
CA CYS A 90 -2.52 15.75 0.86
C CYS A 90 -3.72 16.52 0.32
N ARG A 91 -3.44 17.60 -0.40
CA ARG A 91 -4.45 18.31 -1.19
C ARG A 91 -4.71 17.58 -2.50
N ALA A 92 -5.92 17.71 -3.06
CA ALA A 92 -6.28 17.08 -4.33
C ALA A 92 -5.30 17.42 -5.47
N MET A 93 -4.79 18.65 -5.51
CA MET A 93 -3.80 19.07 -6.51
C MET A 93 -2.47 18.32 -6.41
N GLU A 94 -2.04 17.95 -5.20
CA GLU A 94 -0.82 17.18 -5.00
C GLU A 94 -1.02 15.72 -5.40
N VAL A 95 -2.21 15.15 -5.16
CA VAL A 95 -2.57 13.82 -5.65
C VAL A 95 -2.48 13.77 -7.18
N LEU A 96 -2.96 14.82 -7.85
CA LEU A 96 -2.89 14.96 -9.31
C LEU A 96 -1.46 15.17 -9.81
N GLU A 97 -0.66 15.98 -9.11
CA GLU A 97 0.76 16.20 -9.44
C GLU A 97 1.54 14.88 -9.39
N GLY A 98 1.41 14.12 -8.30
CA GLY A 98 2.05 12.80 -8.19
C GLY A 98 1.56 11.81 -9.24
N LEU A 99 0.27 11.84 -9.60
CA LEU A 99 -0.30 11.01 -10.67
C LEU A 99 0.33 11.34 -12.03
N GLN A 100 0.45 12.63 -12.36
CA GLN A 100 1.07 13.08 -13.61
C GLN A 100 2.56 12.69 -13.67
N GLN A 101 3.29 12.82 -12.57
CA GLN A 101 4.69 12.40 -12.49
C GLN A 101 4.83 10.88 -12.67
N CYS A 102 3.94 10.09 -12.05
CA CYS A 102 3.92 8.64 -12.23
C CYS A 102 3.68 8.25 -13.68
N GLY A 103 2.65 8.84 -14.31
CA GLY A 103 2.20 8.52 -15.67
C GLY A 103 3.11 9.06 -16.78
N ALA A 104 4.17 9.79 -16.44
CA ALA A 104 5.15 10.23 -17.42
C ALA A 104 5.81 9.00 -18.10
N GLY A 105 5.77 8.94 -19.43
CA GLY A 105 6.47 7.91 -20.21
C GLY A 105 5.71 7.24 -21.36
N GLY A 106 4.39 7.47 -21.53
CA GLY A 106 3.67 6.97 -22.71
C GLY A 106 2.18 6.70 -22.48
N MET A 107 1.47 6.20 -23.52
CA MET A 107 0.05 5.82 -23.46
C MET A 107 -0.18 4.29 -23.37
N ALA A 108 0.89 3.49 -23.21
CA ALA A 108 0.75 2.05 -23.10
C ALA A 108 0.21 1.64 -21.71
N LYS A 109 -0.41 0.45 -21.60
CA LYS A 109 -0.95 -0.07 -20.31
C LYS A 109 0.11 -0.05 -19.19
N LYS A 110 1.36 -0.38 -19.52
CA LYS A 110 2.51 -0.36 -18.58
C LYS A 110 2.85 1.03 -18.03
N ASP A 111 2.48 2.09 -18.76
CA ASP A 111 2.78 3.48 -18.40
C ASP A 111 1.61 4.15 -17.67
N ALA A 112 0.43 3.51 -17.65
CA ALA A 112 -0.74 4.00 -16.93
C ALA A 112 -0.48 3.99 -15.42
N CYS A 113 -0.88 5.06 -14.74
CA CYS A 113 -0.75 5.18 -13.29
C CYS A 113 -2.10 5.30 -12.60
N TYR A 114 -2.16 4.73 -11.40
CA TYR A 114 -3.36 4.69 -10.57
C TYR A 114 -3.00 5.02 -9.12
N PRO A 115 -3.69 5.95 -8.45
CA PRO A 115 -3.52 6.15 -7.02
C PRO A 115 -3.88 4.87 -6.28
N LEU A 116 -2.93 4.34 -5.51
CA LEU A 116 -3.03 3.01 -4.89
C LEU A 116 -3.35 3.11 -3.41
N ALA A 117 -2.55 3.83 -2.64
CA ALA A 117 -2.71 3.96 -1.21
C ALA A 117 -2.09 5.27 -0.67
N VAL A 118 -2.44 5.64 0.56
CA VAL A 118 -1.81 6.77 1.28
C VAL A 118 -1.40 6.33 2.66
N VAL A 119 -0.18 6.67 3.08
CA VAL A 119 0.22 6.61 4.48
C VAL A 119 0.04 7.98 5.11
N TYR A 120 -0.74 8.05 6.17
CA TYR A 120 -0.96 9.25 6.97
C TYR A 120 -1.11 8.88 8.44
N LYS A 121 -0.33 9.54 9.32
CA LYS A 121 -0.36 9.31 10.77
C LYS A 121 -0.35 7.82 11.13
N GLN A 122 0.62 7.10 10.57
CA GLN A 122 0.86 5.67 10.84
C GLN A 122 -0.31 4.75 10.42
N LYS A 123 -1.21 5.25 9.57
CA LYS A 123 -2.31 4.47 8.99
C LYS A 123 -2.18 4.41 7.48
N LEU A 124 -2.52 3.27 6.91
CA LEU A 124 -2.61 3.06 5.47
C LEU A 124 -4.08 3.20 5.03
N TYR A 125 -4.31 3.95 3.96
CA TYR A 125 -5.62 4.19 3.35
C TYR A 125 -5.61 3.68 1.92
N CYS A 126 -6.55 2.81 1.55
CA CYS A 126 -6.56 2.13 0.26
C CYS A 126 -7.46 2.85 -0.73
N LEU A 127 -6.89 3.25 -1.87
CA LEU A 127 -7.55 4.10 -2.85
C LEU A 127 -8.01 3.32 -4.09
N LEU A 128 -7.29 2.25 -4.47
CA LEU A 128 -7.58 1.48 -5.68
C LEU A 128 -8.45 0.25 -5.39
N TYR A 129 -9.48 0.07 -6.19
CA TYR A 129 -10.46 -1.00 -6.11
C TYR A 129 -10.68 -1.56 -7.52
N PRO A 130 -10.98 -2.87 -7.66
CA PRO A 130 -11.32 -3.42 -8.96
C PRO A 130 -12.57 -2.76 -9.51
N GLY A 131 -12.57 -2.57 -10.84
CA GLY A 131 -13.77 -2.16 -11.56
C GLY A 131 -14.86 -3.23 -11.43
N GLN A 132 -16.12 -2.80 -11.35
CA GLN A 132 -17.27 -3.71 -11.31
C GLN A 132 -17.53 -4.26 -12.72
N GLN A 133 -16.82 -5.30 -13.11
CA GLN A 133 -17.16 -6.06 -14.31
C GLN A 133 -18.15 -7.16 -13.89
N ASN A 134 -19.39 -7.07 -14.38
CA ASN A 134 -20.50 -7.99 -14.10
C ASN A 134 -21.22 -7.76 -12.75
N PHE A 135 -21.62 -6.51 -12.48
CA PHE A 135 -22.53 -6.23 -11.37
C PHE A 135 -23.84 -7.02 -11.53
N ASP A 136 -24.10 -7.90 -10.58
CA ASP A 136 -25.33 -8.70 -10.51
C ASP A 136 -26.13 -8.21 -9.29
N PRO A 137 -27.26 -7.50 -9.50
CA PRO A 137 -28.07 -6.97 -8.40
C PRO A 137 -28.72 -8.06 -7.55
N SER A 138 -28.72 -9.33 -8.01
CA SER A 138 -29.25 -10.46 -7.25
C SER A 138 -28.24 -11.06 -6.25
N LYS A 139 -26.96 -10.68 -6.35
CA LYS A 139 -25.91 -11.17 -5.45
C LYS A 139 -25.59 -10.14 -4.36
N PRO A 140 -25.26 -10.59 -3.13
CA PRO A 140 -24.78 -9.69 -2.09
C PRO A 140 -23.54 -8.93 -2.56
N PHE A 141 -23.50 -7.62 -2.31
CA PHE A 141 -22.30 -6.82 -2.50
C PHE A 141 -21.20 -7.32 -1.55
N VAL A 142 -20.07 -7.75 -2.11
CA VAL A 142 -18.89 -8.14 -1.35
C VAL A 142 -17.87 -6.99 -1.44
N PRO A 143 -17.57 -6.28 -0.34
CA PRO A 143 -16.58 -5.23 -0.37
C PRO A 143 -15.20 -5.83 -0.66
N TYR A 144 -14.48 -5.20 -1.59
CA TYR A 144 -13.08 -5.52 -1.82
C TYR A 144 -12.26 -5.06 -0.62
N VAL A 145 -11.44 -5.95 -0.08
CA VAL A 145 -10.51 -5.64 1.00
C VAL A 145 -9.11 -6.11 0.57
N PRO A 146 -8.18 -5.17 0.34
CA PRO A 146 -6.77 -5.50 0.09
C PRO A 146 -6.16 -6.31 1.22
N PHE A 147 -5.10 -7.06 0.94
CA PHE A 147 -4.30 -7.79 1.95
C PHE A 147 -5.04 -8.88 2.75
N LYS A 148 -6.29 -9.25 2.39
CA LYS A 148 -6.99 -10.35 3.07
C LYS A 148 -6.40 -11.71 2.70
N TYR A 149 -5.80 -12.33 3.71
CA TYR A 149 -5.27 -13.70 3.80
C TYR A 149 -4.00 -13.99 2.98
N GLY A 150 -2.87 -14.16 3.70
CA GLY A 150 -1.80 -15.09 3.32
C GLY A 150 -0.68 -14.59 2.38
N GLN A 151 -0.46 -13.27 2.24
CA GLN A 151 0.64 -12.75 1.39
C GLN A 151 1.81 -12.11 2.18
N ALA A 152 2.02 -12.55 3.43
CA ALA A 152 3.25 -12.30 4.17
C ALA A 152 4.16 -13.55 4.28
N GLU A 153 3.92 -14.57 3.45
CA GLU A 153 4.77 -15.75 3.34
C GLU A 153 4.92 -16.15 1.87
N GLN A 154 6.01 -15.69 1.24
CA GLN A 154 6.91 -16.51 0.41
C GLN A 154 8.31 -15.91 0.46
#